data_AF-A0A661B5D4-F1
#
_entry.id   AF-A0A661B5D4-F1
#
_cell.length_a   1.000
_cell.length_b   1.000
_cell.length_c   1.000
_cell.angle_alpha   90.00
_cell.angle_beta   90.00
_cell.angle_gamma   90.00
#
_symmetry.space_group_name_H-M   'P 1'
#
loop_
_entity.id
_entity.type
_entity.pdbx_description
1 polymer ?
#
loop_
_entity_poly.entity_id
_entity_poly.type
_entity_poly.pdbx_seq_one_letter_code
_entity_poly.pdbx_strand_id
1 'polypeptide(L)'
;DRLLTVILDGENAWEWYRLDMDGKNFLNALYRKLTKLQDEGKIITVTTSEYILGNPARGINAHPVETMRELEPLWPGSWINANFDTWIGESEENTAWEYLLTTRNTLEQSGLAPPDPKLEIPTDAKKDQSYWTYRAWDEMYAAEGSDWFWWYGADQGAPGGDKPFDDAYLTHLKSVYKFMRKAGWSGETPDFTPILSKTATGGGGAMARSAKKIKVLFTCDASAQKVPDAIYIVGELPELGAWTPNKVKMFDDGTHGDEKKNDNIWTLELQLPENISVQYKYTNSGQEGVWTPGEEFPVTNRQVFIRDDGTGKMVVEDTFGEM
;
A
#
# COMPACT_ATOMS: atom_id res chain seq x y z
N ASP A 1 -9.67 -31.76 -13.89
CA ASP A 1 -8.49 -31.42 -13.09
C ASP A 1 -8.76 -30.22 -12.20
N ARG A 2 -7.85 -29.90 -11.27
CA ARG A 2 -7.92 -28.70 -10.42
C ARG A 2 -6.60 -27.95 -10.56
N LEU A 3 -6.66 -26.66 -10.85
CA LEU A 3 -5.49 -25.78 -10.92
C LEU A 3 -5.36 -25.00 -9.61
N LEU A 4 -4.20 -25.08 -8.98
CA LEU A 4 -3.84 -24.25 -7.83
C LEU A 4 -2.85 -23.19 -8.30
N THR A 5 -3.24 -21.93 -8.20
CA THR A 5 -2.40 -20.78 -8.57
C THR A 5 -1.93 -20.08 -7.30
N VAL A 6 -0.62 -19.90 -7.17
CA VAL A 6 0.00 -19.09 -6.13
C VAL A 6 0.67 -17.92 -6.84
N ILE A 7 0.17 -16.71 -6.59
CA ILE A 7 0.64 -15.46 -7.20
C ILE A 7 1.21 -14.60 -6.08
N LEU A 8 2.44 -14.11 -6.27
CA LEU A 8 3.18 -13.35 -5.28
C LEU A 8 4.12 -12.39 -6.02
N ASP A 9 4.35 -11.22 -5.44
CA ASP A 9 5.41 -10.32 -5.90
C ASP A 9 6.79 -10.97 -5.76
N GLY A 10 7.66 -10.65 -6.71
CA GLY A 10 8.97 -11.27 -6.84
C GLY A 10 9.97 -10.82 -5.80
N GLU A 11 9.75 -9.67 -5.15
CA GLU A 11 10.69 -8.97 -4.29
C GLU A 11 10.24 -8.92 -2.82
N ASN A 12 8.96 -8.61 -2.57
CA ASN A 12 8.49 -8.18 -1.24
C ASN A 12 8.54 -9.26 -0.15
N ALA A 13 8.32 -10.54 -0.49
CA ALA A 13 8.23 -11.59 0.53
C ALA A 13 9.59 -12.09 1.05
N TRP A 14 10.65 -11.89 0.28
CA TRP A 14 11.91 -12.63 0.48
C TRP A 14 12.92 -11.90 1.35
N GLU A 15 12.87 -10.56 1.38
CA GLU A 15 13.74 -9.73 2.22
C GLU A 15 13.53 -9.95 3.73
N TRP A 16 12.37 -10.47 4.12
CA TRP A 16 12.02 -10.77 5.51
C TRP A 16 12.64 -12.07 6.05
N TYR A 17 13.25 -12.89 5.19
CA TYR A 17 13.93 -14.12 5.59
C TYR A 17 15.28 -13.82 6.25
N ARG A 18 15.24 -13.48 7.55
CA ARG A 18 16.41 -13.05 8.34
C ARG A 18 17.58 -14.05 8.35
N LEU A 19 17.32 -15.34 8.16
CA LEU A 19 18.32 -16.42 8.18
C LEU A 19 18.58 -17.03 6.79
N ASP A 20 17.88 -16.56 5.75
CA ASP A 20 17.98 -17.06 4.38
C ASP A 20 17.81 -15.90 3.41
N MET A 21 18.91 -15.20 3.13
CA MET A 21 18.93 -14.00 2.30
C MET A 21 18.22 -14.24 0.96
N ASP A 22 17.20 -13.41 0.69
CA ASP A 22 16.30 -13.50 -0.47
C ASP A 22 15.52 -14.83 -0.57
N GLY A 23 15.30 -15.53 0.55
CA GLY A 23 14.52 -16.78 0.59
C GLY A 23 15.08 -17.90 -0.30
N LYS A 24 16.36 -17.83 -0.68
CA LYS A 24 16.96 -18.70 -1.70
C LYS A 24 16.93 -20.17 -1.30
N ASN A 25 17.26 -20.49 -0.05
CA ASN A 25 17.22 -21.88 0.42
C ASN A 25 15.79 -22.40 0.46
N PHE A 26 14.84 -21.58 0.92
CA PHE A 26 13.41 -21.90 0.88
C PHE A 26 12.93 -22.20 -0.54
N LEU A 27 13.16 -21.29 -1.50
CA LEU A 27 12.74 -21.45 -2.89
C LEU A 27 13.36 -22.70 -3.52
N ASN A 28 14.66 -22.90 -3.34
CA ASN A 28 15.33 -24.10 -3.85
C ASN A 28 14.77 -25.39 -3.24
N ALA A 29 14.44 -25.39 -1.94
CA ALA A 29 13.82 -26.54 -1.29
C ALA A 29 12.39 -26.78 -1.79
N LEU A 30 11.61 -25.71 -1.98
CA LEU A 30 10.26 -25.77 -2.53
C LEU A 30 10.28 -26.38 -3.94
N TYR A 31 11.11 -25.86 -4.85
CA TYR A 31 11.20 -26.39 -6.22
C TYR A 31 11.66 -27.84 -6.26
N ARG A 32 12.68 -28.23 -5.46
CA ARG A 32 13.08 -29.65 -5.34
C ARG A 32 11.93 -30.54 -4.90
N LYS A 33 11.12 -30.09 -3.94
CA LYS A 33 9.96 -30.84 -3.45
C LYS A 33 8.86 -30.92 -4.50
N LEU A 34 8.58 -29.84 -5.22
CA LEU A 34 7.62 -29.83 -6.33
C LEU A 34 8.02 -30.80 -7.44
N THR A 35 9.30 -30.80 -7.84
CA THR A 35 9.83 -31.77 -8.81
C THR A 35 9.63 -33.21 -8.34
N LYS A 36 10.02 -33.52 -7.09
CA LYS A 36 9.83 -34.86 -6.54
C LYS A 36 8.37 -35.29 -6.53
N LEU A 37 7.45 -34.41 -6.13
CA LEU A 37 6.02 -34.70 -6.12
C LEU A 37 5.45 -34.91 -7.53
N GLN A 38 6.02 -34.23 -8.54
CA GLN A 38 5.68 -34.46 -9.94
C GLN A 38 6.17 -35.83 -10.43
N ASP A 39 7.41 -36.21 -10.10
CA ASP A 39 7.96 -37.53 -10.46
C ASP A 39 7.17 -38.67 -9.80
N GLU A 40 6.63 -38.44 -8.60
CA GLU A 40 5.72 -39.35 -7.90
C GLU A 40 4.28 -39.34 -8.46
N GLY A 41 3.98 -38.51 -9.46
CA GLY A 41 2.65 -38.38 -10.07
C GLY A 41 1.59 -37.75 -9.17
N LYS A 42 2.00 -37.06 -8.09
CA LYS A 42 1.07 -36.46 -7.11
C LYS A 42 0.58 -35.07 -7.51
N ILE A 43 1.40 -34.33 -8.25
CA ILE A 43 1.07 -33.01 -8.81
C ILE A 43 1.65 -32.90 -10.22
N ILE A 44 1.20 -31.89 -10.98
CA ILE A 44 1.82 -31.53 -12.25
C ILE A 44 2.11 -30.04 -12.18
N THR A 45 3.39 -29.67 -12.32
CA THR A 45 3.80 -28.26 -12.38
C THR A 45 3.76 -27.80 -13.83
N VAL A 46 3.04 -26.71 -14.09
CA VAL A 46 2.79 -26.22 -15.44
C VAL A 46 2.95 -24.70 -15.46
N THR A 47 3.40 -24.17 -16.59
CA THR A 47 3.16 -22.77 -16.92
C THR A 47 1.69 -22.57 -17.33
N THR A 48 1.19 -21.34 -17.29
CA THR A 48 -0.16 -21.01 -17.77
C THR A 48 -0.35 -21.41 -19.23
N SER A 49 0.66 -21.18 -20.08
CA SER A 49 0.62 -21.58 -21.49
C SER A 49 0.56 -23.10 -21.67
N GLU A 50 1.31 -23.88 -20.89
CA GLU A 50 1.23 -25.35 -20.96
C GLU A 50 -0.11 -25.88 -20.48
N TYR A 51 -0.72 -25.28 -19.46
CA TYR A 51 -2.05 -25.68 -19.01
C TYR A 51 -3.11 -25.43 -20.09
N ILE A 52 -3.09 -24.24 -20.72
CA ILE A 52 -4.08 -23.83 -21.73
C ILE A 52 -3.86 -24.58 -23.05
N LEU A 53 -2.65 -24.53 -23.59
CA LEU A 53 -2.33 -25.04 -24.94
C LEU A 53 -1.94 -26.52 -24.95
N GLY A 54 -1.68 -27.11 -23.78
CA GLY A 54 -1.12 -28.44 -23.64
C GLY A 54 0.40 -28.45 -23.90
N ASN A 55 1.03 -29.56 -23.52
CA ASN A 55 2.41 -29.86 -23.86
C ASN A 55 2.58 -31.37 -24.03
N PRO A 56 2.43 -31.90 -25.26
CA PRO A 56 2.54 -33.33 -25.53
C PRO A 56 3.90 -33.93 -25.13
N ALA A 57 4.99 -33.16 -25.23
CA ALA A 57 6.32 -33.62 -24.84
C ALA A 57 6.42 -33.90 -23.33
N ARG A 58 5.57 -33.25 -22.52
CA ARG A 58 5.45 -33.48 -21.08
C ARG A 58 4.19 -34.27 -20.69
N GLY A 59 3.43 -34.76 -21.66
CA GLY A 59 2.16 -35.47 -21.42
C GLY A 59 1.06 -34.60 -20.79
N ILE A 60 1.12 -33.28 -20.99
CA ILE A 60 0.14 -32.33 -20.46
C ILE A 60 -0.96 -32.14 -21.50
N ASN A 61 -2.20 -32.48 -21.14
CA ASN A 61 -3.37 -32.23 -21.99
C ASN A 61 -3.69 -30.72 -22.04
N ALA A 62 -4.17 -30.26 -23.19
CA ALA A 62 -4.65 -28.90 -23.34
C ALA A 62 -5.96 -28.68 -22.59
N HIS A 63 -6.14 -27.48 -22.05
CA HIS A 63 -7.39 -26.97 -21.50
C HIS A 63 -7.76 -25.71 -22.28
N PRO A 64 -8.41 -25.84 -23.45
CA PRO A 64 -8.75 -24.68 -24.27
C PRO A 64 -9.69 -23.74 -23.51
N VAL A 65 -9.49 -22.42 -23.68
CA VAL A 65 -10.24 -21.39 -22.94
C VAL A 65 -11.75 -21.55 -23.13
N GLU A 66 -12.19 -21.92 -24.34
CA GLU A 66 -13.59 -22.16 -24.69
C GLU A 66 -14.24 -23.34 -23.94
N THR A 67 -13.44 -24.19 -23.30
CA THR A 67 -13.92 -25.32 -22.48
C THR A 67 -13.95 -24.99 -20.99
N MET A 68 -13.35 -23.86 -20.58
CA MET A 68 -13.29 -23.43 -19.19
C MET A 68 -14.60 -22.76 -18.76
N ARG A 69 -14.88 -22.80 -17.46
CA ARG A 69 -16.04 -22.10 -16.89
C ARG A 69 -15.82 -20.59 -16.99
N GLU A 70 -16.74 -19.90 -17.64
CA GLU A 70 -16.82 -18.45 -17.64
C GLU A 70 -17.18 -17.92 -16.24
N LEU A 71 -16.49 -16.87 -15.80
CA LEU A 71 -16.66 -16.25 -14.48
C LEU A 71 -17.34 -14.87 -14.54
N GLU A 72 -17.72 -14.41 -15.73
CA GLU A 72 -18.33 -13.10 -15.92
C GLU A 72 -19.79 -13.03 -15.42
N PRO A 73 -20.24 -11.86 -14.93
CA PRO A 73 -19.47 -10.63 -14.79
C PRO A 73 -18.53 -10.63 -13.56
N LEU A 74 -17.32 -10.09 -13.73
CA LEU A 74 -16.43 -9.79 -12.62
C LEU A 74 -16.73 -8.41 -12.03
N TRP A 75 -16.66 -8.30 -10.69
CA TRP A 75 -16.74 -7.02 -10.01
C TRP A 75 -15.41 -6.25 -10.20
N PRO A 76 -15.45 -4.94 -10.49
CA PRO A 76 -14.25 -4.14 -10.58
C PRO A 76 -13.58 -4.06 -9.20
N GLY A 77 -12.28 -4.32 -9.16
CA GLY A 77 -11.47 -4.21 -7.95
C GLY A 77 -10.05 -4.69 -8.21
N SER A 78 -9.21 -4.56 -7.20
CA SER A 78 -7.84 -5.08 -7.20
C SER A 78 -7.68 -6.20 -6.16
N TRP A 79 -6.53 -6.86 -6.17
CA TRP A 79 -6.16 -7.79 -5.11
C TRP A 79 -5.94 -7.10 -3.74
N ILE A 80 -5.87 -5.76 -3.71
CA ILE A 80 -5.83 -4.93 -2.52
C ILE A 80 -7.26 -4.47 -2.23
N ASN A 81 -7.76 -4.81 -1.04
CA ASN A 81 -9.07 -4.38 -0.53
C ASN A 81 -10.30 -4.68 -1.43
N ALA A 82 -10.14 -5.42 -2.54
CA ALA A 82 -11.16 -5.61 -3.57
C ALA A 82 -11.69 -4.28 -4.16
N ASN A 83 -10.87 -3.22 -4.18
CA ASN A 83 -11.23 -1.90 -4.70
C ASN A 83 -10.00 -1.24 -5.38
N PHE A 84 -10.07 0.08 -5.62
CA PHE A 84 -8.98 0.87 -6.22
C PHE A 84 -8.47 1.99 -5.30
N ASP A 85 -8.80 1.99 -4.01
CA ASP A 85 -8.51 3.10 -3.09
C ASP A 85 -7.02 3.44 -2.99
N THR A 86 -6.16 2.47 -3.26
CA THR A 86 -4.69 2.59 -3.27
C THR A 86 -4.14 3.43 -4.44
N TRP A 87 -4.96 3.74 -5.45
CA TRP A 87 -4.52 4.52 -6.60
C TRP A 87 -5.46 5.67 -6.94
N ILE A 88 -6.63 5.77 -6.31
CA ILE A 88 -7.63 6.81 -6.61
C ILE A 88 -8.56 7.07 -5.43
N GLY A 89 -8.75 8.36 -5.12
CA GLY A 89 -9.69 8.83 -4.13
C GLY A 89 -9.15 10.00 -3.32
N GLU A 90 -7.85 10.01 -3.05
CA GLU A 90 -7.19 11.08 -2.31
C GLU A 90 -6.89 12.31 -3.19
N SER A 91 -6.67 13.46 -2.55
CA SER A 91 -6.46 14.73 -3.28
C SER A 91 -5.22 14.71 -4.16
N GLU A 92 -4.14 14.08 -3.70
CA GLU A 92 -2.88 13.99 -4.43
C GLU A 92 -3.03 13.05 -5.64
N GLU A 93 -3.58 11.84 -5.44
CA GLU A 93 -3.87 10.88 -6.51
C GLU A 93 -4.81 11.46 -7.57
N ASN A 94 -5.91 12.11 -7.17
CA ASN A 94 -6.86 12.71 -8.10
C ASN A 94 -6.19 13.82 -8.92
N THR A 95 -5.32 14.63 -8.30
CA THR A 95 -4.56 15.66 -9.03
C THR A 95 -3.61 15.01 -10.04
N ALA A 96 -2.94 13.92 -9.66
CA ALA A 96 -2.09 13.17 -10.57
C ALA A 96 -2.88 12.60 -11.76
N TRP A 97 -4.09 12.07 -11.53
CA TRP A 97 -4.96 11.54 -12.57
C TRP A 97 -5.43 12.64 -13.54
N GLU A 98 -5.79 13.82 -13.03
CA GLU A 98 -6.17 14.96 -13.87
C GLU A 98 -5.01 15.43 -14.76
N TYR A 99 -3.79 15.42 -14.21
CA TYR A 99 -2.58 15.73 -14.99
C TYR A 99 -2.30 14.68 -16.07
N LEU A 100 -2.45 13.40 -15.74
CA LEU A 100 -2.30 12.30 -16.70
C LEU A 100 -3.33 12.40 -17.82
N LEU A 101 -4.61 12.57 -17.46
CA LEU A 101 -5.73 12.68 -18.38
C LEU A 101 -5.55 13.88 -19.33
N THR A 102 -5.16 15.03 -18.79
CA THR A 102 -4.89 16.23 -19.59
C THR A 102 -3.77 15.98 -20.60
N THR A 103 -2.68 15.34 -20.16
CA THR A 103 -1.53 15.02 -21.01
C THR A 103 -1.90 14.02 -22.10
N ARG A 104 -2.59 12.94 -21.74
CA ARG A 104 -3.04 11.88 -22.66
C ARG A 104 -3.98 12.43 -23.72
N ASN A 105 -5.01 13.18 -23.32
CA ASN A 105 -5.94 13.82 -24.25
C ASN A 105 -5.21 14.77 -25.22
N THR A 106 -4.24 15.54 -24.72
CA THR A 106 -3.47 16.45 -25.56
C THR A 106 -2.63 15.68 -26.59
N LEU A 107 -1.98 14.59 -26.18
CA LEU A 107 -1.19 13.74 -27.07
C LEU A 107 -2.05 13.07 -28.14
N GLU A 108 -3.20 12.50 -27.76
CA GLU A 108 -4.12 11.87 -28.72
C GLU A 108 -4.69 12.87 -29.74
N GLN A 109 -4.98 14.10 -29.31
CA GLN A 109 -5.50 15.15 -30.19
C GLN A 109 -4.42 15.85 -31.03
N SER A 110 -3.14 15.57 -30.78
CA SER A 110 -2.02 16.25 -31.46
C SER A 110 -1.81 15.82 -32.92
N GLY A 111 -2.44 14.71 -33.34
CA GLY A 111 -2.19 14.07 -34.64
C GLY A 111 -0.91 13.21 -34.68
N LEU A 112 -0.19 13.08 -33.56
CA LEU A 112 0.97 12.19 -33.42
C LEU A 112 0.49 10.80 -33.02
N ALA A 113 0.35 9.89 -33.99
CA ALA A 113 -0.16 8.54 -33.75
C ALA A 113 0.74 7.71 -32.81
N PRO A 114 0.16 6.82 -31.99
CA PRO A 114 0.93 5.90 -31.14
C PRO A 114 1.83 4.98 -31.99
N PRO A 115 3.03 4.62 -31.48
CA PRO A 115 3.92 3.70 -32.18
C PRO A 115 3.30 2.30 -32.23
N ASP A 116 3.55 1.57 -33.33
CA ASP A 116 3.22 0.15 -33.41
C ASP A 116 4.27 -0.64 -32.60
N PRO A 117 3.89 -1.37 -31.53
CA PRO A 117 4.82 -2.10 -30.67
C PRO A 117 5.54 -3.25 -31.39
N LYS A 118 5.11 -3.64 -32.59
CA LYS A 118 5.77 -4.67 -33.41
C LYS A 118 6.89 -4.11 -34.29
N LEU A 119 6.97 -2.80 -34.45
CA LEU A 119 7.99 -2.15 -35.26
C LEU A 119 9.25 -1.89 -34.46
N GLU A 120 10.37 -1.76 -35.16
CA GLU A 120 11.63 -1.38 -34.53
C GLU A 120 11.55 0.02 -33.94
N ILE A 121 12.14 0.18 -32.75
CA ILE A 121 12.25 1.47 -32.07
C ILE A 121 13.06 2.44 -32.94
N PRO A 122 12.52 3.62 -33.29
CA PRO A 122 13.25 4.61 -34.05
C PRO A 122 14.56 5.01 -33.36
N THR A 123 15.65 5.04 -34.11
CA THR A 123 16.97 5.41 -33.58
C THR A 123 17.18 6.93 -33.50
N ASP A 124 18.01 7.37 -32.54
CA ASP A 124 18.36 8.79 -32.33
C ASP A 124 19.16 9.42 -33.50
N ALA A 125 19.53 8.64 -34.52
CA ALA A 125 20.45 9.07 -35.57
C ALA A 125 19.92 10.25 -36.41
N LYS A 126 18.60 10.36 -36.58
CA LYS A 126 17.97 11.41 -37.40
C LYS A 126 17.18 12.43 -36.59
N LYS A 127 16.73 12.09 -35.37
CA LYS A 127 15.85 12.97 -34.56
C LYS A 127 14.72 13.59 -35.39
N ASP A 128 14.12 12.79 -36.27
CA ASP A 128 13.03 13.23 -37.12
C ASP A 128 11.69 13.16 -36.37
N GLN A 129 10.60 13.52 -37.06
CA GLN A 129 9.27 13.53 -36.46
C GLN A 129 8.90 12.16 -35.88
N SER A 130 9.21 11.06 -36.57
CA SER A 130 8.86 9.71 -36.11
C SER A 130 9.57 9.35 -34.79
N TYR A 131 10.84 9.72 -34.66
CA TYR A 131 11.59 9.53 -33.43
C TYR A 131 11.00 10.33 -32.27
N TRP A 132 10.66 11.61 -32.49
CA TRP A 132 10.07 12.43 -31.42
C TRP A 132 8.65 12.02 -31.06
N THR A 133 7.85 11.56 -32.04
CA THR A 133 6.54 10.94 -31.78
C THR A 133 6.70 9.70 -30.90
N TYR A 134 7.63 8.81 -31.24
CA TYR A 134 7.92 7.63 -30.41
C TYR A 134 8.30 8.05 -28.99
N ARG A 135 9.21 9.02 -28.83
CA ARG A 135 9.63 9.51 -27.50
C ARG A 135 8.48 10.15 -26.72
N ALA A 136 7.55 10.85 -27.37
CA ALA A 136 6.39 11.41 -26.68
C ALA A 136 5.47 10.31 -26.11
N TRP A 137 5.23 9.25 -26.88
CA TRP A 137 4.42 8.10 -26.44
C TRP A 137 5.14 7.24 -25.40
N ASP A 138 6.45 7.06 -25.53
CA ASP A 138 7.29 6.35 -24.55
C ASP A 138 7.21 7.01 -23.16
N GLU A 139 7.32 8.34 -23.09
CA GLU A 139 7.13 9.10 -21.84
C GLU A 139 5.68 9.04 -21.34
N MET A 140 4.69 8.99 -22.24
CA MET A 140 3.28 8.84 -21.86
C MET A 140 3.05 7.48 -21.19
N TYR A 141 3.57 6.40 -21.76
CA TYR A 141 3.47 5.06 -21.18
C TYR A 141 4.24 4.94 -19.87
N ALA A 142 5.39 5.61 -19.75
CA ALA A 142 6.09 5.71 -18.47
C ALA A 142 5.22 6.43 -17.42
N ALA A 143 4.55 7.54 -17.77
CA ALA A 143 3.65 8.26 -16.87
C ALA A 143 2.37 7.48 -16.51
N GLU A 144 1.97 6.49 -17.30
CA GLU A 144 0.80 5.62 -17.01
C GLU A 144 1.10 4.50 -16.00
N GLY A 145 2.34 4.40 -15.48
CA GLY A 145 2.69 3.44 -14.44
C GLY A 145 1.89 3.65 -13.16
N SER A 146 1.27 2.60 -12.64
CA SER A 146 0.48 2.66 -11.40
C SER A 146 1.31 2.99 -10.16
N ASP A 147 2.62 2.73 -10.20
CA ASP A 147 3.57 3.08 -9.14
C ASP A 147 3.55 4.57 -8.80
N TRP A 148 3.28 5.47 -9.74
CA TRP A 148 3.20 6.90 -9.43
C TRP A 148 2.08 7.19 -8.44
N PHE A 149 0.93 6.57 -8.66
CA PHE A 149 -0.28 6.71 -7.84
C PHE A 149 -0.14 6.01 -6.50
N TRP A 150 0.64 4.93 -6.45
CA TRP A 150 0.97 4.22 -5.22
C TRP A 150 1.66 5.11 -4.16
N TRP A 151 2.47 6.08 -4.58
CA TRP A 151 3.22 6.96 -3.67
C TRP A 151 2.52 8.27 -3.33
N TYR A 152 1.34 8.52 -3.90
CA TYR A 152 0.53 9.69 -3.57
C TYR A 152 -0.52 9.33 -2.52
N GLY A 153 -0.90 10.29 -1.68
CA GLY A 153 -1.86 10.05 -0.60
C GLY A 153 -1.20 9.62 0.71
N ALA A 154 -2.02 9.26 1.69
CA ALA A 154 -1.58 8.89 3.03
C ALA A 154 -1.34 7.37 3.18
N ASP A 155 -1.69 6.60 2.16
CA ASP A 155 -1.78 5.15 2.23
C ASP A 155 -0.42 4.45 2.22
N GLN A 156 0.56 4.98 1.50
CA GLN A 156 1.91 4.42 1.39
C GLN A 156 2.96 5.51 1.62
N GLY A 157 4.20 5.11 1.88
CA GLY A 157 5.33 6.04 1.88
C GLY A 157 6.61 5.36 1.48
N ALA A 158 7.37 6.00 0.59
CA ALA A 158 8.67 5.50 0.20
C ALA A 158 9.66 5.65 1.37
N PRO A 159 10.56 4.66 1.59
CA PRO A 159 11.57 4.73 2.65
C PRO A 159 12.50 5.97 2.61
N GLY A 160 12.59 6.64 1.45
CA GLY A 160 13.35 7.88 1.23
C GLY A 160 12.50 9.16 1.11
N GLY A 161 11.19 9.07 1.35
CA GLY A 161 10.20 10.11 1.10
C GLY A 161 9.73 10.15 -0.36
N ASP A 162 8.53 10.69 -0.58
CA ASP A 162 7.81 10.56 -1.86
C ASP A 162 8.20 11.64 -2.89
N LYS A 163 8.93 12.67 -2.46
CA LYS A 163 9.34 13.80 -3.31
C LYS A 163 10.05 13.40 -4.62
N PRO A 164 11.02 12.45 -4.63
CA PRO A 164 11.67 12.03 -5.87
C PRO A 164 10.68 11.40 -6.87
N PHE A 165 9.64 10.73 -6.40
CA PHE A 165 8.60 10.15 -7.26
C PHE A 165 7.73 11.24 -7.88
N ASP A 166 7.36 12.28 -7.11
CA ASP A 166 6.64 13.43 -7.64
C ASP A 166 7.45 14.16 -8.73
N ASP A 167 8.74 14.43 -8.47
CA ASP A 167 9.61 15.08 -9.45
C ASP A 167 9.76 14.24 -10.74
N ALA A 168 9.87 12.91 -10.61
CA ALA A 168 9.98 11.99 -11.74
C ALA A 168 8.69 11.91 -12.55
N TYR A 169 7.54 11.74 -11.89
CA TYR A 169 6.22 11.71 -12.53
C TYR A 169 5.96 12.99 -13.34
N LEU A 170 6.13 14.16 -12.71
CA LEU A 170 5.95 15.44 -13.38
C LEU A 170 6.97 15.65 -14.51
N THR A 171 8.16 15.04 -14.42
CA THR A 171 9.16 15.07 -15.50
C THR A 171 8.70 14.27 -16.72
N HIS A 172 8.06 13.11 -16.53
CA HIS A 172 7.48 12.34 -17.63
C HIS A 172 6.39 13.15 -18.34
N LEU A 173 5.43 13.71 -17.59
CA LEU A 173 4.37 14.55 -18.17
C LEU A 173 4.95 15.74 -18.96
N LYS A 174 5.89 16.48 -18.38
CA LYS A 174 6.58 17.60 -19.08
C LYS A 174 7.34 17.13 -20.31
N SER A 175 7.89 15.92 -20.28
CA SER A 175 8.65 15.33 -21.39
C SER A 175 7.75 14.93 -22.56
N VAL A 176 6.52 14.47 -22.32
CA VAL A 176 5.52 14.26 -23.37
C VAL A 176 5.36 15.53 -24.20
N TYR A 177 5.01 16.66 -23.57
CA TYR A 177 4.84 17.94 -24.29
C TYR A 177 6.13 18.41 -24.99
N LYS A 178 7.29 18.23 -24.34
CA LYS A 178 8.59 18.58 -24.93
C LYS A 178 8.83 17.80 -26.22
N PHE A 179 8.53 16.50 -26.26
CA PHE A 179 8.72 15.67 -27.43
C PHE A 179 7.65 15.88 -28.49
N MET A 180 6.39 16.13 -28.10
CA MET A 180 5.35 16.59 -29.02
C MET A 180 5.79 17.83 -29.80
N ARG A 181 6.38 18.84 -29.13
CA ARG A 181 6.91 20.04 -29.80
C ARG A 181 8.00 19.74 -30.81
N LYS A 182 8.92 18.84 -30.47
CA LYS A 182 9.97 18.41 -31.39
C LYS A 182 9.41 17.61 -32.57
N ALA A 183 8.28 16.95 -32.39
CA ALA A 183 7.52 16.29 -33.46
C ALA A 183 6.61 17.25 -34.25
N GLY A 184 6.66 18.56 -34.00
CA GLY A 184 5.94 19.57 -34.77
C GLY A 184 4.61 20.04 -34.18
N TRP A 185 4.25 19.63 -32.96
CA TRP A 185 3.09 20.16 -32.26
C TRP A 185 3.36 21.56 -31.68
N SER A 186 2.37 22.47 -31.73
CA SER A 186 2.56 23.89 -31.42
C SER A 186 1.67 24.44 -30.30
N GLY A 187 1.16 23.58 -29.40
CA GLY A 187 0.31 24.01 -28.30
C GLY A 187 1.06 24.39 -27.01
N GLU A 188 0.27 24.77 -25.99
CA GLU A 188 0.75 25.18 -24.68
C GLU A 188 0.92 23.99 -23.74
N THR A 189 1.97 24.03 -22.91
CA THR A 189 2.15 23.03 -21.85
C THR A 189 1.46 23.54 -20.60
N PRO A 190 0.58 22.75 -19.96
CA PRO A 190 0.04 23.08 -18.66
C PRO A 190 1.14 23.31 -17.63
N ASP A 191 0.91 24.21 -16.68
CA ASP A 191 1.81 24.34 -15.54
C ASP A 191 1.51 23.23 -14.53
N PHE A 192 2.36 22.21 -14.50
CA PHE A 192 2.27 21.12 -13.53
C PHE A 192 2.96 21.53 -12.23
N THR A 193 2.16 21.96 -11.26
CA THR A 193 2.61 22.25 -9.90
C THR A 193 2.94 20.95 -9.15
N PRO A 194 3.91 20.96 -8.23
CA PRO A 194 4.19 19.80 -7.36
C PRO A 194 2.92 19.30 -6.68
N ILE A 195 2.72 17.98 -6.68
CA ILE A 195 1.49 17.36 -6.17
C ILE A 195 1.59 17.17 -4.66
N LEU A 196 2.77 16.75 -4.18
CA LEU A 196 2.99 16.52 -2.76
C LEU A 196 2.99 17.82 -1.97
N SER A 197 2.14 17.89 -0.94
CA SER A 197 2.15 18.98 0.02
C SER A 197 3.32 18.82 1.02
N LYS A 198 3.81 19.91 1.64
CA LYS A 198 5.02 19.92 2.50
C LYS A 198 4.95 19.05 3.77
N THR A 199 3.86 18.35 4.02
CA THR A 199 3.67 17.47 5.17
C THR A 199 3.83 16.02 4.75
N ALA A 200 5.07 15.53 4.78
CA ALA A 200 5.34 14.10 4.78
C ALA A 200 4.70 13.48 6.04
N THR A 201 3.52 12.90 5.89
CA THR A 201 2.94 12.01 6.90
C THR A 201 3.60 10.66 6.76
N GLY A 202 4.21 10.16 7.85
CA GLY A 202 4.92 8.88 7.84
C GLY A 202 4.02 7.77 7.29
N GLY A 203 4.38 7.26 6.11
CA GLY A 203 3.62 6.24 5.40
C GLY A 203 3.67 4.88 6.08
N GLY A 204 2.59 4.12 5.89
CA GLY A 204 2.58 2.69 6.19
C GLY A 204 3.42 1.90 5.19
N GLY A 205 3.83 0.69 5.59
CA GLY A 205 4.56 -0.22 4.69
C GLY A 205 3.72 -0.62 3.48
N ALA A 206 4.37 -1.10 2.42
CA ALA A 206 3.73 -1.58 1.19
C ALA A 206 2.48 -2.42 1.53
N MET A 207 1.32 -2.00 1.03
CA MET A 207 -0.03 -2.55 1.33
C MET A 207 -0.76 -1.94 2.53
N ALA A 208 -0.32 -0.78 3.04
CA ALA A 208 -1.07 -0.04 4.05
C ALA A 208 -2.41 0.49 3.51
N ARG A 209 -3.41 0.49 4.38
CA ARG A 209 -4.84 0.60 4.02
C ARG A 209 -5.29 2.07 3.98
N SER A 210 -5.93 2.48 2.88
CA SER A 210 -6.84 3.62 2.90
C SER A 210 -8.01 3.30 3.80
N ALA A 211 -8.19 4.08 4.85
CA ALA A 211 -9.23 3.83 5.81
C ALA A 211 -9.89 5.14 6.22
N LYS A 212 -11.19 5.23 5.92
CA LYS A 212 -12.12 6.13 6.61
C LYS A 212 -11.76 6.10 8.10
N LYS A 213 -11.36 7.24 8.65
CA LYS A 213 -11.02 7.32 10.07
C LYS A 213 -12.28 7.54 10.89
N ILE A 214 -12.38 6.84 12.02
CA ILE A 214 -13.46 7.03 13.00
C ILE A 214 -12.87 7.48 14.33
N LYS A 215 -13.69 8.10 15.18
CA LYS A 215 -13.26 8.46 16.53
C LYS A 215 -13.21 7.21 17.40
N VAL A 216 -12.10 6.97 18.07
CA VAL A 216 -11.93 5.86 19.01
C VAL A 216 -11.53 6.45 20.35
N LEU A 217 -12.35 6.23 21.37
CA LEU A 217 -12.07 6.59 22.75
C LEU A 217 -11.51 5.37 23.47
N PHE A 218 -10.24 5.41 23.83
CA PHE A 218 -9.64 4.44 24.74
C PHE A 218 -9.87 4.90 26.17
N THR A 219 -10.31 3.99 27.03
CA THR A 219 -10.42 4.19 28.48
C THR A 219 -9.63 3.09 29.19
N CYS A 220 -8.82 3.48 30.17
CA CYS A 220 -7.98 2.57 30.95
C CYS A 220 -8.25 2.81 32.44
N ASP A 221 -8.88 1.85 33.11
CA ASP A 221 -9.02 1.85 34.56
C ASP A 221 -7.68 1.47 35.20
N ALA A 222 -7.06 2.45 35.85
CA ALA A 222 -5.82 2.28 36.59
C ALA A 222 -6.01 2.44 38.10
N SER A 223 -7.24 2.30 38.61
CA SER A 223 -7.57 2.48 40.03
C SER A 223 -6.85 1.51 40.98
N ALA A 224 -6.45 0.35 40.48
CA ALA A 224 -5.65 -0.64 41.21
C ALA A 224 -4.14 -0.32 41.22
N GLN A 225 -3.69 0.68 40.45
CA GLN A 225 -2.28 1.01 40.25
C GLN A 225 -1.92 2.32 40.94
N LYS A 226 -0.64 2.45 41.33
CA LYS A 226 -0.10 3.77 41.68
C LYS A 226 0.36 4.43 40.39
N VAL A 227 -0.22 5.60 40.06
CA VAL A 227 0.14 6.38 38.87
C VAL A 227 0.80 7.70 39.30
N PRO A 228 2.15 7.78 39.35
CA PRO A 228 2.87 8.99 39.77
C PRO A 228 2.70 10.21 38.86
N ASP A 229 2.57 10.00 37.55
CA ASP A 229 2.41 11.06 36.54
C ASP A 229 1.21 10.79 35.64
N ALA A 230 1.27 9.73 34.83
CA ALA A 230 0.21 9.41 33.89
C ALA A 230 0.25 7.97 33.39
N ILE A 231 -0.90 7.52 32.90
CA ILE A 231 -0.99 6.38 31.99
C ILE A 231 -0.72 6.85 30.56
N TYR A 232 -0.04 6.00 29.80
CA TYR A 232 0.25 6.21 28.40
C TYR A 232 -0.24 5.01 27.61
N ILE A 233 -0.71 5.26 26.39
CA ILE A 233 -1.04 4.21 25.43
C ILE A 233 0.11 4.09 24.42
N VAL A 234 0.41 2.87 23.99
CA VAL A 234 1.45 2.59 22.99
C VAL A 234 1.00 1.47 22.07
N GLY A 235 1.15 1.64 20.76
CA GLY A 235 0.69 0.64 19.79
C GLY A 235 1.34 0.79 18.42
N GLU A 236 0.91 -0.04 17.48
CA GLU A 236 1.55 -0.15 16.16
C GLU A 236 1.31 1.07 15.25
N LEU A 237 0.23 1.82 15.46
CA LEU A 237 -0.10 2.99 14.66
C LEU A 237 0.72 4.23 15.07
N PRO A 238 0.99 5.16 14.13
CA PRO A 238 1.63 6.45 14.43
C PRO A 238 0.89 7.25 15.52
N GLU A 239 -0.44 7.25 15.49
CA GLU A 239 -1.30 7.90 16.48
C GLU A 239 -1.14 7.30 17.90
N LEU A 240 -0.66 6.05 17.98
CA LEU A 240 -0.34 5.33 19.21
C LEU A 240 1.17 5.30 19.50
N GLY A 241 1.94 6.16 18.83
CA GLY A 241 3.36 6.32 19.10
C GLY A 241 4.28 5.28 18.47
N ALA A 242 3.78 4.42 17.57
CA ALA A 242 4.56 3.43 16.82
C ALA A 242 5.52 2.62 17.71
N TRP A 243 4.97 1.97 18.74
CA TRP A 243 5.69 1.20 19.75
C TRP A 243 6.73 1.97 20.58
N THR A 244 6.65 3.31 20.61
CA THR A 244 7.45 4.14 21.53
C THR A 244 6.70 4.34 22.85
N PRO A 245 7.09 3.66 23.94
CA PRO A 245 6.38 3.76 25.23
C PRO A 245 6.50 5.15 25.86
N ASN A 246 5.55 5.50 26.71
CA ASN A 246 5.43 6.81 27.38
C ASN A 246 5.46 8.04 26.44
N LYS A 247 5.11 7.85 25.17
CA LYS A 247 5.02 8.95 24.19
C LYS A 247 3.63 9.55 24.11
N VAL A 248 2.59 8.71 24.08
CA VAL A 248 1.21 9.15 23.93
C VAL A 248 0.51 9.09 25.29
N LYS A 249 0.36 10.26 25.91
CA LYS A 249 -0.21 10.44 27.25
C LYS A 249 -1.74 10.35 27.21
N MET A 250 -2.33 9.68 28.19
CA MET A 250 -3.77 9.68 28.46
C MET A 250 -4.11 10.69 29.58
N PHE A 251 -5.40 10.97 29.79
CA PHE A 251 -5.86 12.05 30.67
C PHE A 251 -6.95 11.59 31.65
N ASP A 252 -6.87 12.06 32.90
CA ASP A 252 -7.87 11.91 33.97
C ASP A 252 -8.16 13.30 34.55
N ASP A 253 -8.52 14.25 33.68
CA ASP A 253 -8.65 15.68 34.00
C ASP A 253 -9.95 16.34 33.52
N GLY A 254 -10.92 15.56 33.05
CA GLY A 254 -12.18 15.99 32.44
C GLY A 254 -12.07 16.37 30.97
N THR A 255 -10.98 15.99 30.30
CA THR A 255 -10.74 16.25 28.87
C THR A 255 -10.47 14.95 28.10
N HIS A 256 -10.36 15.02 26.76
CA HIS A 256 -10.06 13.84 25.91
C HIS A 256 -10.98 12.63 26.11
N GLY A 257 -12.25 12.90 26.45
CA GLY A 257 -13.28 11.88 26.67
C GLY A 257 -13.43 11.41 28.12
N ASP A 258 -12.67 11.99 29.06
CA ASP A 258 -12.82 11.71 30.49
C ASP A 258 -14.10 12.40 31.03
N GLU A 259 -14.98 11.60 31.63
CA GLU A 259 -16.23 12.06 32.22
C GLU A 259 -16.03 12.64 33.63
N LYS A 260 -15.01 12.18 34.36
CA LYS A 260 -14.83 12.51 35.77
C LYS A 260 -13.36 12.54 36.19
N LYS A 261 -12.86 13.78 36.21
CA LYS A 261 -11.55 14.13 36.75
C LYS A 261 -11.19 13.47 38.11
N ASN A 262 -9.97 12.96 38.16
CA ASN A 262 -9.28 12.34 39.30
C ASN A 262 -9.97 11.08 39.83
N ASP A 263 -10.57 10.27 38.98
CA ASP A 263 -11.16 8.98 39.38
C ASP A 263 -10.26 7.76 39.05
N ASN A 264 -9.08 8.00 38.48
CA ASN A 264 -8.11 7.02 37.97
C ASN A 264 -8.58 6.26 36.73
N ILE A 265 -9.57 6.76 36.01
CA ILE A 265 -9.92 6.31 34.66
C ILE A 265 -9.25 7.25 33.67
N TRP A 266 -8.29 6.73 32.92
CA TRP A 266 -7.49 7.51 31.98
C TRP A 266 -8.07 7.36 30.58
N THR A 267 -8.28 8.46 29.87
CA THR A 267 -8.90 8.44 28.54
C THR A 267 -8.06 9.11 27.45
N LEU A 268 -8.27 8.69 26.21
CA LEU A 268 -7.74 9.34 25.02
C LEU A 268 -8.65 9.10 23.81
N GLU A 269 -9.12 10.18 23.18
CA GLU A 269 -9.84 10.13 21.90
C GLU A 269 -8.86 10.32 20.72
N LEU A 270 -8.84 9.37 19.79
CA LEU A 270 -8.04 9.40 18.56
C LEU A 270 -8.91 9.21 17.32
N GLN A 271 -8.42 9.63 16.16
CA GLN A 271 -9.01 9.24 14.88
C GLN A 271 -8.20 8.10 14.28
N LEU A 272 -8.77 6.90 14.23
CA LEU A 272 -8.09 5.70 13.73
C LEU A 272 -8.77 5.17 12.46
N PRO A 273 -8.01 4.55 11.54
CA PRO A 273 -8.53 3.77 10.43
C PRO A 273 -9.67 2.82 10.82
N GLU A 274 -10.78 2.83 10.08
CA GLU A 274 -11.86 1.85 10.20
C GLU A 274 -11.48 0.51 9.54
N ASN A 275 -12.07 -0.58 10.02
CA ASN A 275 -11.92 -1.95 9.52
C ASN A 275 -10.51 -2.53 9.65
N ILE A 276 -9.75 -2.10 10.65
CA ILE A 276 -8.41 -2.63 10.95
C ILE A 276 -8.36 -3.28 12.33
N SER A 277 -7.46 -4.26 12.49
CA SER A 277 -7.03 -4.68 13.83
C SER A 277 -5.88 -3.78 14.28
N VAL A 278 -5.96 -3.29 15.51
CA VAL A 278 -4.93 -2.48 16.14
C VAL A 278 -4.40 -3.19 17.37
N GLN A 279 -3.09 -3.34 17.45
CA GLN A 279 -2.38 -3.81 18.64
C GLN A 279 -1.83 -2.65 19.48
N TYR A 280 -2.03 -2.74 20.79
CA TYR A 280 -1.62 -1.71 21.74
C TYR A 280 -1.39 -2.27 23.16
N LYS A 281 -0.84 -1.42 24.04
CA LYS A 281 -0.53 -1.65 25.46
C LYS A 281 -0.60 -0.35 26.24
N TYR A 282 -0.57 -0.47 27.57
CA TYR A 282 -0.43 0.66 28.46
C TYR A 282 0.92 0.68 29.20
N THR A 283 1.45 1.89 29.42
CA THR A 283 2.62 2.13 30.27
C THR A 283 2.29 3.16 31.35
N ASN A 284 3.06 3.18 32.44
CA ASN A 284 2.74 3.96 33.63
C ASN A 284 3.95 4.80 34.08
N SER A 285 3.87 6.10 33.85
CA SER A 285 4.77 7.11 34.43
C SER A 285 6.27 6.89 34.19
N GLY A 286 6.64 6.29 33.05
CA GLY A 286 8.03 6.12 32.64
C GLY A 286 8.56 7.25 31.75
N GLN A 287 9.87 7.25 31.46
CA GLN A 287 10.45 8.16 30.46
C GLN A 287 10.07 7.72 29.05
N GLU A 288 9.93 8.66 28.12
CA GLU A 288 9.68 8.37 26.71
C GLU A 288 10.73 7.38 26.16
N GLY A 289 10.28 6.32 25.51
CA GLY A 289 11.13 5.24 24.98
C GLY A 289 11.53 4.16 25.99
N VAL A 290 11.17 4.29 27.27
CA VAL A 290 11.48 3.31 28.32
C VAL A 290 10.23 2.53 28.71
N TRP A 291 10.26 1.19 28.63
CA TRP A 291 9.10 0.35 28.94
C TRP A 291 8.75 0.24 30.43
N THR A 292 9.65 0.69 31.30
CA THR A 292 9.53 0.56 32.76
C THR A 292 9.31 1.95 33.39
N PRO A 293 8.27 2.13 34.22
CA PRO A 293 7.22 1.16 34.61
C PRO A 293 6.13 1.00 33.53
N GLY A 294 5.65 -0.23 33.32
CA GLY A 294 4.60 -0.54 32.35
C GLY A 294 3.92 -1.88 32.63
N GLU A 295 2.99 -2.30 31.78
CA GLU A 295 2.38 -3.63 31.87
C GLU A 295 3.47 -4.72 31.68
N GLU A 296 4.04 -5.22 32.78
CA GLU A 296 5.02 -6.31 32.77
C GLU A 296 4.31 -7.69 32.72
N PHE A 297 4.16 -8.17 31.48
CA PHE A 297 3.85 -9.55 31.04
C PHE A 297 2.38 -9.98 30.86
N PRO A 298 2.12 -10.91 29.89
CA PRO A 298 3.04 -11.54 28.92
C PRO A 298 3.25 -10.77 27.59
N VAL A 299 4.11 -11.34 26.75
CA VAL A 299 4.57 -10.95 25.40
C VAL A 299 3.44 -10.61 24.40
N THR A 300 2.19 -10.81 24.78
CA THR A 300 0.99 -10.50 23.99
C THR A 300 0.62 -9.03 24.10
N ASN A 301 0.17 -8.46 22.99
CA ASN A 301 -0.41 -7.13 22.92
C ASN A 301 -1.93 -7.24 23.00
N ARG A 302 -2.59 -6.22 23.55
CA ARG A 302 -4.05 -6.08 23.40
C ARG A 302 -4.34 -5.92 21.92
N GLN A 303 -5.49 -6.41 21.46
CA GLN A 303 -5.91 -6.28 20.08
C GLN A 303 -7.38 -5.86 20.03
N VAL A 304 -7.67 -4.81 19.27
CA VAL A 304 -9.02 -4.33 19.02
C VAL A 304 -9.28 -4.26 17.52
N PHE A 305 -10.49 -4.61 17.07
CA PHE A 305 -10.91 -4.41 15.68
C PHE A 305 -11.75 -3.14 15.58
N ILE A 306 -11.20 -2.11 14.92
CA ILE A 306 -11.84 -0.80 14.77
C ILE A 306 -12.96 -0.90 13.74
N ARG A 307 -14.18 -0.57 14.13
CA ARG A 307 -15.36 -0.56 13.24
C ARG A 307 -16.35 0.51 13.66
N ASP A 308 -17.01 1.13 12.69
CA ASP A 308 -18.15 2.03 12.94
C ASP A 308 -19.43 1.18 13.09
N ASP A 309 -20.14 1.33 14.21
CA ASP A 309 -21.45 0.72 14.40
C ASP A 309 -22.61 1.61 13.91
N GLY A 310 -22.29 2.70 13.21
CA GLY A 310 -23.22 3.71 12.72
C GLY A 310 -23.28 4.97 13.58
N THR A 311 -22.47 5.04 14.65
CA THR A 311 -22.39 6.21 15.54
C THR A 311 -21.22 7.14 15.22
N GLY A 312 -20.29 6.73 14.34
CA GLY A 312 -19.06 7.45 14.03
C GLY A 312 -18.04 7.46 15.16
N LYS A 313 -18.28 6.70 16.24
CA LYS A 313 -17.41 6.59 17.42
C LYS A 313 -17.36 5.15 17.94
N MET A 314 -16.19 4.71 18.34
CA MET A 314 -15.97 3.46 19.07
C MET A 314 -15.41 3.77 20.46
N VAL A 315 -15.77 2.98 21.47
CA VAL A 315 -15.20 3.04 22.81
C VAL A 315 -14.50 1.72 23.11
N VAL A 316 -13.30 1.79 23.66
CA VAL A 316 -12.48 0.64 24.07
C VAL A 316 -12.22 0.79 25.56
N GLU A 317 -12.71 -0.16 26.35
CA GLU A 317 -12.62 -0.14 27.81
C GLU A 317 -11.68 -1.24 28.29
N ASP A 318 -10.60 -0.84 28.98
CA ASP A 318 -9.57 -1.73 29.50
C ASP A 318 -9.31 -1.49 30.99
N THR A 319 -8.76 -2.50 31.65
CA THR A 319 -8.20 -2.38 33.01
C THR A 319 -6.69 -2.61 32.96
N PHE A 320 -5.92 -1.70 33.57
CA PHE A 320 -4.47 -1.73 33.51
C PHE A 320 -3.92 -3.03 34.11
N GLY A 321 -3.18 -3.80 33.31
CA GLY A 321 -2.59 -5.08 33.70
C GLY A 321 -3.50 -6.31 33.54
N GLU A 322 -4.75 -6.16 33.08
CA GLU A 322 -5.66 -7.28 32.78
C GLU A 322 -5.90 -7.39 31.27
N MET A 323 -5.45 -8.50 30.65
CA MET A 323 -5.62 -8.81 29.22
C MET A 323 -6.80 -9.76 28.97
#